data_AF-A0A832ZHB4-F1
#
_entry.id   AF-A0A832ZHB4-F1
#
_cell.length_a   1.000
_cell.length_b   1.000
_cell.length_c   1.000
_cell.angle_alpha   90.00
_cell.angle_beta   90.00
_cell.angle_gamma   90.00
#
_symmetry.space_group_name_H-M   'P 1'
#
loop_
_entity.id
_entity.type
_entity.pdbx_description
1 polymer ?
#
loop_
_entity_poly.entity_id
_entity_poly.type
_entity_poly.pdbx_seq_one_letter_code
_entity_poly.pdbx_strand_id
1 'polypeptide(L)'
;MVHEDFNKKLKKVKARSKITPSSRSKTIVVLVVFISIILISFVAYNIYQMEMTKRTQKLKEAKIAAINSIKQMFSSYPNDPYLSIYLTKIEGSDSVEKINKIVEEAASYIEFKKYKEDVINSIKNMYGEYFYESSYAQYIVYKIQKATSKEEVEEILKESNIEENIKMYYIEKIKNKIDPDKYYTIPIFKKKRLMKGIDIINYIKKLSLTELKNIIKELEPVSSNKVAIVVPASQCGKVPLKGSKVEIYNKKNTSEEPIQGVIDFSYLIVENIDYKEVTNISHILQEDSDISILNTTSYINYSLKGIPAVLYATAAGKLDYYQIIEKFGKYGEKFNKIT
;
A
#
# COMPACT_ATOMS: atom_id res chain seq x y z
N MET A 1 124.76 49.20 -3.70
CA MET A 1 124.53 47.83 -4.24
C MET A 1 123.59 47.07 -3.31
N VAL A 2 122.26 47.21 -3.46
CA VAL A 2 121.26 46.59 -2.54
C VAL A 2 120.13 45.87 -3.29
N HIS A 3 120.11 45.87 -4.63
CA HIS A 3 118.97 45.35 -5.41
C HIS A 3 119.12 43.94 -6.02
N GLU A 4 120.30 43.31 -6.03
CA GLU A 4 120.46 42.01 -6.69
C GLU A 4 120.16 40.79 -5.79
N ASP A 5 120.26 40.92 -4.46
CA ASP A 5 120.23 39.75 -3.59
C ASP A 5 118.80 39.33 -3.15
N PHE A 6 117.84 40.27 -3.18
CA PHE A 6 116.42 39.96 -2.89
C PHE A 6 115.73 39.22 -4.04
N ASN A 7 116.08 39.55 -5.29
CA ASN A 7 115.40 38.98 -6.47
C ASN A 7 115.82 37.51 -6.74
N LYS A 8 117.04 37.12 -6.37
CA LYS A 8 117.50 35.72 -6.45
C LYS A 8 116.90 34.83 -5.35
N LYS A 9 116.62 35.36 -4.16
CA LYS A 9 115.95 34.61 -3.08
C LYS A 9 114.45 34.41 -3.36
N LEU A 10 113.75 35.40 -3.92
CA LEU A 10 112.33 35.28 -4.26
C LEU A 10 112.06 34.30 -5.43
N LYS A 11 112.94 34.24 -6.44
CA LYS A 11 112.83 33.23 -7.51
C LYS A 11 113.06 31.80 -7.02
N LYS A 12 113.86 31.59 -5.97
CA LYS A 12 114.11 30.26 -5.39
C LYS A 12 112.97 29.73 -4.52
N VAL A 13 112.19 30.62 -3.89
CA VAL A 13 111.05 30.22 -3.04
C VAL A 13 109.78 29.95 -3.87
N LYS A 14 109.54 30.71 -4.96
CA LYS A 14 108.38 30.47 -5.84
C LYS A 14 108.51 29.23 -6.74
N ALA A 15 109.72 28.71 -6.96
CA ALA A 15 109.94 27.56 -7.84
C ALA A 15 109.84 26.19 -7.13
N ARG A 16 109.61 26.14 -5.81
CA ARG A 16 109.70 24.90 -5.01
C ARG A 16 108.39 24.32 -4.48
N SER A 17 107.23 24.76 -4.98
CA SER A 17 105.93 24.17 -4.58
C SER A 17 105.10 23.58 -5.72
N LYS A 18 105.70 23.28 -6.88
CA LYS A 18 105.07 22.31 -7.79
C LYS A 18 105.34 20.91 -7.24
N ILE A 19 104.46 20.46 -6.36
CA ILE A 19 104.31 19.03 -6.04
C ILE A 19 103.87 18.37 -7.34
N THR A 20 104.82 17.84 -8.09
CA THR A 20 104.53 16.87 -9.14
C THR A 20 103.94 15.65 -8.43
N PRO A 21 102.70 15.24 -8.76
CA PRO A 21 102.12 14.06 -8.15
C PRO A 21 103.00 12.88 -8.54
N SER A 22 103.68 12.31 -7.55
CA SER A 22 104.27 10.97 -7.65
C SER A 22 103.20 10.04 -8.25
N SER A 23 103.60 9.11 -9.12
CA SER A 23 102.68 8.14 -9.73
C SER A 23 101.82 7.39 -8.70
N ARG A 24 102.26 7.33 -7.43
CA ARG A 24 101.50 6.87 -6.25
C ARG A 24 100.31 7.74 -5.87
N SER A 25 100.34 9.07 -6.03
CA SER A 25 99.24 9.95 -5.60
C SER A 25 98.07 9.94 -6.59
N LYS A 26 98.33 9.75 -7.89
CA LYS A 26 97.25 9.52 -8.88
C LYS A 26 96.55 8.19 -8.63
N THR A 27 97.28 7.13 -8.27
CA THR A 27 96.70 5.83 -7.90
C THR A 27 95.86 5.95 -6.62
N ILE A 28 96.35 6.65 -5.60
CA ILE A 28 95.58 6.88 -4.36
C ILE A 28 94.29 7.68 -4.64
N VAL A 29 94.34 8.74 -5.46
CA VAL A 29 93.15 9.52 -5.81
C VAL A 29 92.13 8.68 -6.58
N VAL A 30 92.56 7.88 -7.55
CA VAL A 30 91.67 6.95 -8.29
C VAL A 30 91.06 5.92 -7.35
N LEU A 31 91.84 5.39 -6.41
CA LEU A 31 91.38 4.39 -5.43
C LEU A 31 90.37 4.98 -4.44
N VAL A 32 90.58 6.22 -3.99
CA VAL A 32 89.61 6.96 -3.15
C VAL A 32 88.30 7.24 -3.90
N VAL A 33 88.38 7.63 -5.18
CA VAL A 33 87.19 7.82 -6.04
C VAL A 33 86.45 6.50 -6.28
N PHE A 34 87.19 5.40 -6.45
CA PHE A 34 86.59 4.08 -6.61
C PHE A 34 85.88 3.61 -5.34
N ILE A 35 86.51 3.80 -4.17
CA ILE A 35 85.92 3.51 -2.86
C ILE A 35 84.68 4.38 -2.59
N SER A 36 84.71 5.66 -2.96
CA SER A 36 83.55 6.55 -2.76
C SER A 36 82.37 6.18 -3.66
N ILE A 37 82.60 5.76 -4.91
CA ILE A 37 81.55 5.23 -5.81
C ILE A 37 80.94 3.95 -5.24
N ILE A 38 81.77 3.04 -4.70
CA ILE A 38 81.28 1.81 -4.06
C ILE A 38 80.44 2.13 -2.82
N LEU A 39 80.87 3.07 -1.98
CA LEU A 39 80.12 3.52 -0.79
C LEU A 39 78.78 4.16 -1.17
N ILE A 40 78.75 5.04 -2.17
CA ILE A 40 77.50 5.66 -2.65
C ILE A 40 76.55 4.60 -3.20
N SER A 41 77.08 3.64 -3.98
CA SER A 41 76.28 2.54 -4.54
C SER A 41 75.72 1.63 -3.44
N PHE A 42 76.49 1.35 -2.39
CA PHE A 42 76.06 0.58 -1.23
C PHE A 42 74.98 1.30 -0.40
N VAL A 43 75.14 2.60 -0.16
CA VAL A 43 74.13 3.41 0.53
C VAL A 43 72.84 3.49 -0.30
N ALA A 44 72.95 3.73 -1.61
CA ALA A 44 71.79 3.73 -2.51
C ALA A 44 71.06 2.38 -2.53
N TYR A 45 71.80 1.27 -2.57
CA TYR A 45 71.23 -0.09 -2.50
C TYR A 45 70.51 -0.35 -1.17
N ASN A 46 71.10 0.05 -0.04
CA ASN A 46 70.46 -0.13 1.28
C ASN A 46 69.19 0.73 1.44
N ILE A 47 69.20 1.97 0.93
CA ILE A 47 68.00 2.83 0.93
C ILE A 47 66.90 2.21 0.07
N TYR A 48 67.25 1.73 -1.14
CA TYR A 48 66.31 1.04 -2.03
C TYR A 48 65.72 -0.22 -1.37
N GLN A 49 66.56 -1.05 -0.76
CA GLN A 49 66.11 -2.24 -0.04
C GLN A 49 65.19 -1.87 1.12
N MET A 50 65.56 -0.89 1.96
CA MET A 50 64.71 -0.44 3.06
C MET A 50 63.34 0.05 2.58
N GLU A 51 63.28 0.76 1.46
CA GLU A 51 62.01 1.21 0.89
C GLU A 51 61.18 0.04 0.33
N MET A 52 61.82 -0.94 -0.32
CA MET A 52 61.15 -2.16 -0.79
C MET A 52 60.59 -3.00 0.37
N THR A 53 61.33 -3.13 1.48
CA THR A 53 60.84 -3.84 2.67
C THR A 53 59.64 -3.11 3.28
N LYS A 54 59.70 -1.77 3.39
CA LYS A 54 58.57 -0.96 3.86
C LYS A 54 57.33 -1.10 2.97
N ARG A 55 57.49 -1.06 1.65
CA ARG A 55 56.38 -1.26 0.69
C ARG A 55 55.77 -2.65 0.82
N THR A 56 56.60 -3.68 0.92
CA THR A 56 56.15 -5.07 1.10
C THR A 56 55.40 -5.24 2.41
N GLN A 57 55.87 -4.63 3.49
CA GLN A 57 55.20 -4.67 4.79
C GLN A 57 53.87 -3.93 4.77
N LYS A 58 53.82 -2.72 4.21
CA LYS A 58 52.56 -1.97 4.02
C LYS A 58 51.53 -2.78 3.22
N LEU A 59 51.96 -3.46 2.16
CA LEU A 59 51.07 -4.30 1.37
C LEU A 59 50.54 -5.49 2.19
N LYS A 60 51.37 -6.15 2.98
CA LYS A 60 50.94 -7.25 3.88
C LYS A 60 49.93 -6.76 4.92
N GLU A 61 50.19 -5.64 5.57
CA GLU A 61 49.29 -5.04 6.56
C GLU A 61 47.95 -4.65 5.91
N ALA A 62 47.99 -4.04 4.71
CA ALA A 62 46.79 -3.69 3.94
C ALA A 62 45.96 -4.95 3.57
N LYS A 63 46.61 -6.06 3.19
CA LYS A 63 45.91 -7.33 2.92
C LYS A 63 45.19 -7.86 4.15
N ILE A 64 45.86 -7.89 5.31
CA ILE A 64 45.26 -8.39 6.56
C ILE A 64 44.07 -7.52 6.97
N ALA A 65 44.23 -6.19 6.93
CA ALA A 65 43.17 -5.25 7.25
C ALA A 65 41.96 -5.40 6.30
N ALA A 66 42.22 -5.50 4.99
CA ALA A 66 41.18 -5.69 3.99
C ALA A 66 40.45 -7.03 4.16
N ILE A 67 41.15 -8.14 4.41
CA ILE A 67 40.56 -9.45 4.67
C ILE A 67 39.62 -9.39 5.89
N ASN A 68 40.06 -8.76 6.98
CA ASN A 68 39.23 -8.62 8.17
C ASN A 68 37.99 -7.75 7.91
N SER A 69 38.17 -6.64 7.17
CA SER A 69 37.08 -5.76 6.74
C SER A 69 36.04 -6.50 5.89
N ILE A 70 36.48 -7.26 4.88
CA ILE A 70 35.59 -8.09 4.04
C ILE A 70 34.84 -9.12 4.89
N LYS A 71 35.52 -9.84 5.78
CA LYS A 71 34.86 -10.81 6.67
C LYS A 71 33.81 -10.15 7.56
N GLN A 72 34.08 -8.93 8.03
CA GLN A 72 33.11 -8.16 8.81
C GLN A 72 31.90 -7.72 7.97
N MET A 73 32.11 -7.22 6.75
CA MET A 73 31.03 -6.84 5.83
C MET A 73 30.10 -8.03 5.50
N PHE A 74 30.68 -9.22 5.33
CA PHE A 74 29.94 -10.45 5.04
C PHE A 74 29.46 -11.19 6.30
N SER A 75 29.58 -10.61 7.50
CA SER A 75 29.16 -11.27 8.75
C SER A 75 27.68 -11.67 8.76
N SER A 76 26.81 -10.89 8.11
CA SER A 76 25.39 -11.21 7.92
C SER A 76 25.13 -12.23 6.80
N TYR A 77 26.14 -12.51 5.96
CA TYR A 77 26.06 -13.40 4.79
C TYR A 77 27.28 -14.34 4.73
N PRO A 78 27.54 -15.15 5.78
CA PRO A 78 28.80 -15.91 5.89
C PRO A 78 28.96 -16.98 4.81
N ASN A 79 27.86 -17.45 4.21
CA ASN A 79 27.84 -18.48 3.18
C ASN A 79 27.74 -17.91 1.75
N ASP A 80 27.89 -16.60 1.57
CA ASP A 80 27.83 -15.98 0.25
C ASP A 80 29.06 -16.38 -0.60
N PRO A 81 28.88 -16.91 -1.82
CA PRO A 81 29.99 -17.32 -2.67
C PRO A 81 30.93 -16.17 -3.07
N TYR A 82 30.46 -14.91 -3.07
CA TYR A 82 31.32 -13.77 -3.39
C TYR A 82 32.34 -13.46 -2.28
N LEU A 83 32.11 -13.93 -1.04
CA LEU A 83 33.08 -13.77 0.05
C LEU A 83 34.43 -14.37 -0.34
N SER A 84 34.44 -15.63 -0.79
CA SER A 84 35.68 -16.31 -1.19
C SER A 84 36.34 -15.62 -2.40
N ILE A 85 35.54 -15.15 -3.37
CA ILE A 85 36.03 -14.42 -4.54
C ILE A 85 36.78 -13.14 -4.12
N TYR A 86 36.21 -12.34 -3.22
CA TYR A 86 36.86 -11.11 -2.76
C TYR A 86 38.13 -11.39 -1.95
N LEU A 87 38.12 -12.43 -1.10
CA LEU A 87 39.31 -12.85 -0.34
C LEU A 87 40.45 -13.26 -1.26
N THR A 88 40.19 -14.10 -2.27
CA THR A 88 41.20 -14.51 -3.25
C THR A 88 41.73 -13.32 -4.07
N LYS A 89 40.86 -12.38 -4.45
CA LYS A 89 41.29 -11.14 -5.15
C LYS A 89 42.24 -10.30 -4.29
N ILE A 90 42.00 -10.18 -2.98
CA ILE A 90 42.88 -9.45 -2.05
C ILE A 90 44.23 -10.17 -1.89
N GLU A 91 44.20 -11.49 -1.70
CA GLU A 91 45.41 -12.31 -1.56
C GLU A 91 46.30 -12.22 -2.80
N GLY A 92 45.70 -12.24 -4.00
CA GLY A 92 46.39 -12.11 -5.28
C GLY A 92 46.80 -10.67 -5.68
N SER A 93 46.40 -9.64 -4.92
CA SER A 93 46.70 -8.24 -5.27
C SER A 93 48.18 -7.88 -5.06
N ASP A 94 48.72 -7.06 -5.96
CA ASP A 94 50.11 -6.56 -5.96
C ASP A 94 50.24 -5.11 -5.47
N SER A 95 49.13 -4.40 -5.26
CA SER A 95 49.12 -2.98 -4.84
C SER A 95 48.02 -2.68 -3.82
N VAL A 96 48.24 -1.63 -3.02
CA VAL A 96 47.27 -1.15 -2.02
C VAL A 96 46.04 -0.52 -2.71
N GLU A 97 46.24 0.17 -3.82
CA GLU A 97 45.15 0.77 -4.61
C GLU A 97 44.19 -0.30 -5.15
N LYS A 98 44.72 -1.42 -5.66
CA LYS A 98 43.88 -2.55 -6.09
C LYS A 98 43.13 -3.17 -4.92
N ILE A 99 43.77 -3.31 -3.76
CA ILE A 99 43.11 -3.81 -2.54
C ILE A 99 41.95 -2.91 -2.17
N ASN A 100 42.16 -1.59 -2.13
CA ASN A 100 41.10 -0.63 -1.80
C ASN A 100 39.92 -0.71 -2.77
N LYS A 101 40.19 -0.80 -4.09
CA LYS A 101 39.15 -0.99 -5.10
C LYS A 101 38.34 -2.28 -4.88
N ILE A 102 39.00 -3.38 -4.53
CA ILE A 102 38.32 -4.65 -4.23
C ILE A 102 37.41 -4.50 -2.99
N VAL A 103 37.87 -3.80 -1.96
CA VAL A 103 37.08 -3.51 -0.75
C VAL A 103 35.86 -2.64 -1.07
N GLU A 104 36.02 -1.62 -1.91
CA GLU A 104 34.91 -0.76 -2.36
C GLU A 104 33.87 -1.52 -3.21
N GLU A 105 34.33 -2.39 -4.13
CA GLU A 105 33.47 -3.27 -4.91
C GLU A 105 32.64 -4.21 -4.02
N ALA A 106 33.28 -4.79 -3.00
CA ALA A 106 32.62 -5.68 -2.05
C ALA A 106 31.61 -4.95 -1.16
N ALA A 107 31.94 -3.74 -0.70
CA ALA A 107 31.02 -2.90 0.06
C ALA A 107 29.77 -2.57 -0.78
N SER A 108 29.96 -2.17 -2.04
CA SER A 108 28.87 -1.87 -2.97
C SER A 108 27.98 -3.09 -3.24
N TYR A 109 28.58 -4.28 -3.39
CA TYR A 109 27.84 -5.53 -3.54
C TYR A 109 26.96 -5.84 -2.32
N ILE A 110 27.53 -5.77 -1.11
CA ILE A 110 26.80 -6.04 0.13
C ILE A 110 25.67 -5.02 0.34
N GLU A 111 25.94 -3.74 0.07
CA GLU A 111 24.92 -2.69 0.16
C GLU A 111 23.74 -2.97 -0.78
N PHE A 112 24.04 -3.32 -2.04
CA PHE A 112 23.00 -3.66 -3.01
C PHE A 112 22.24 -4.94 -2.63
N LYS A 113 22.92 -5.95 -2.11
CA LYS A 113 22.28 -7.17 -1.60
C LYS A 113 21.29 -6.87 -0.48
N LYS A 114 21.71 -6.08 0.51
CA LYS A 114 20.86 -5.65 1.63
C LYS A 114 19.65 -4.86 1.13
N TYR A 115 19.87 -3.93 0.21
CA TYR A 115 18.79 -3.18 -0.43
C TYR A 115 17.74 -4.10 -1.08
N LYS A 116 18.17 -5.13 -1.83
CA LYS A 116 17.23 -6.12 -2.40
C LYS A 116 16.42 -6.85 -1.33
N GLU A 117 17.05 -7.25 -0.24
CA GLU A 117 16.37 -7.93 0.88
C GLU A 117 15.34 -7.01 1.55
N ASP A 118 15.69 -5.75 1.79
CA ASP A 118 14.80 -4.76 2.39
C ASP A 118 13.57 -4.51 1.50
N VAL A 119 13.76 -4.37 0.19
CA VAL A 119 12.66 -4.22 -0.78
C VAL A 119 11.77 -5.47 -0.79
N ILE A 120 12.36 -6.67 -0.86
CA ILE A 120 11.60 -7.94 -0.84
C ILE A 120 10.79 -8.07 0.46
N ASN A 121 11.37 -7.71 1.60
CA ASN A 121 10.69 -7.74 2.89
C ASN A 121 9.56 -6.71 2.95
N SER A 122 9.74 -5.53 2.38
CA SER A 122 8.66 -4.54 2.23
C SER A 122 7.48 -5.12 1.42
N ILE A 123 7.75 -5.78 0.30
CA ILE A 123 6.72 -6.46 -0.51
C ILE A 123 6.00 -7.53 0.31
N LYS A 124 6.74 -8.41 0.99
CA LYS A 124 6.16 -9.44 1.88
C LYS A 124 5.23 -8.82 2.93
N ASN A 125 5.65 -7.73 3.56
CA ASN A 125 4.87 -7.02 4.57
C ASN A 125 3.61 -6.36 3.99
N MET A 126 3.66 -5.84 2.77
CA MET A 126 2.49 -5.26 2.10
C MET A 126 1.40 -6.31 1.84
N TYR A 127 1.79 -7.48 1.33
CA TYR A 127 0.89 -8.62 1.08
C TYR A 127 0.43 -9.32 2.37
N GLY A 128 1.28 -9.39 3.40
CA GLY A 128 0.98 -10.12 4.63
C GLY A 128 0.74 -11.61 4.38
N GLU A 129 -0.40 -12.13 4.87
CA GLU A 129 -0.76 -13.55 4.72
C GLU A 129 -0.91 -14.00 3.26
N TYR A 130 -1.22 -13.09 2.32
CA TYR A 130 -1.44 -13.43 0.91
C TYR A 130 -0.16 -13.50 0.06
N PHE A 131 1.02 -13.28 0.65
CA PHE A 131 2.26 -13.21 -0.11
C PHE A 131 2.53 -14.49 -0.90
N TYR A 132 2.37 -15.65 -0.26
CA TYR A 132 2.63 -16.95 -0.87
C TYR A 132 1.52 -17.39 -1.83
N GLU A 133 0.32 -16.84 -1.69
CA GLU A 133 -0.81 -17.09 -2.61
C GLU A 133 -0.67 -16.28 -3.90
N SER A 134 0.03 -15.14 -3.87
CA SER A 134 0.19 -14.28 -5.03
C SER A 134 1.33 -14.70 -5.96
N SER A 135 0.98 -15.35 -7.07
CA SER A 135 1.91 -15.63 -8.17
C SER A 135 2.59 -14.37 -8.71
N TYR A 136 1.87 -13.25 -8.71
CA TYR A 136 2.39 -11.95 -9.11
C TYR A 136 3.44 -11.44 -8.10
N ALA A 137 3.21 -11.56 -6.79
CA ALA A 137 4.19 -11.21 -5.77
C ALA A 137 5.48 -12.05 -5.92
N GLN A 138 5.34 -13.36 -6.12
CA GLN A 138 6.47 -14.26 -6.34
C GLN A 138 7.27 -13.86 -7.60
N TYR A 139 6.57 -13.51 -8.68
CA TYR A 139 7.19 -13.05 -9.92
C TYR A 139 7.99 -11.76 -9.75
N ILE A 140 7.45 -10.77 -9.02
CA ILE A 140 8.16 -9.51 -8.74
C ILE A 140 9.40 -9.76 -7.87
N VAL A 141 9.28 -10.60 -6.82
CA VAL A 141 10.42 -10.96 -5.97
C VAL A 141 11.52 -11.64 -6.79
N TYR A 142 11.14 -12.56 -7.68
CA TYR A 142 12.09 -13.22 -8.58
C TYR A 142 12.82 -12.23 -9.49
N LYS A 143 12.11 -11.24 -10.07
CA LYS A 143 12.74 -10.17 -10.86
C LYS A 143 13.74 -9.37 -10.03
N ILE A 144 13.35 -8.96 -8.82
CA ILE A 144 14.23 -8.19 -7.93
C ILE A 144 15.47 -9.00 -7.55
N GLN A 145 15.33 -10.30 -7.26
CA GLN A 145 16.48 -11.17 -6.95
C GLN A 145 17.49 -11.22 -8.10
N LYS A 146 17.00 -11.24 -9.35
CA LYS A 146 17.82 -11.24 -10.57
C LYS A 146 18.38 -9.88 -10.97
N ALA A 147 17.84 -8.79 -10.44
CA ALA A 147 18.32 -7.45 -10.75
C ALA A 147 19.79 -7.25 -10.38
N THR A 148 20.48 -6.53 -11.26
CA THR A 148 21.91 -6.28 -11.26
C THR A 148 22.29 -4.90 -10.72
N SER A 149 21.33 -3.96 -10.68
CA SER A 149 21.53 -2.62 -10.13
C SER A 149 20.31 -2.10 -9.35
N LYS A 150 20.48 -1.00 -8.62
CA LYS A 150 19.37 -0.35 -7.88
C LYS A 150 18.33 0.21 -8.84
N GLU A 151 18.78 0.79 -9.96
CA GLU A 151 17.92 1.38 -11.00
C GLU A 151 16.98 0.33 -11.62
N GLU A 152 17.50 -0.88 -11.87
CA GLU A 152 16.68 -1.99 -12.39
C GLU A 152 15.61 -2.41 -11.36
N VAL A 153 15.93 -2.43 -10.07
CA VAL A 153 14.94 -2.68 -9.01
C VAL A 153 13.88 -1.59 -8.97
N GLU A 154 14.28 -0.32 -9.08
CA GLU A 154 13.35 0.81 -9.09
C GLU A 154 12.42 0.78 -10.31
N GLU A 155 12.92 0.41 -11.48
CA GLU A 155 12.12 0.22 -12.69
C GLU A 155 11.09 -0.91 -12.51
N ILE A 156 11.51 -2.07 -11.98
CA ILE A 156 10.61 -3.18 -11.65
C ILE A 156 9.49 -2.70 -10.70
N LEU A 157 9.83 -1.93 -9.67
CA LEU A 157 8.85 -1.42 -8.71
C LEU A 157 7.89 -0.42 -9.35
N LYS A 158 8.39 0.48 -10.20
CA LYS A 158 7.58 1.50 -10.89
C LYS A 158 6.59 0.90 -11.88
N GLU A 159 7.01 -0.13 -12.61
CA GLU A 159 6.14 -0.86 -13.53
C GLU A 159 5.16 -1.78 -12.81
N SER A 160 5.46 -2.14 -11.56
CA SER A 160 4.64 -3.07 -10.81
C SER A 160 3.40 -2.41 -10.21
N ASN A 161 2.23 -3.01 -10.43
CA ASN A 161 1.00 -2.61 -9.75
C ASN A 161 0.74 -3.47 -8.50
N ILE A 162 1.72 -3.48 -7.57
CA ILE A 162 1.69 -4.31 -6.36
C ILE A 162 0.46 -4.00 -5.50
N GLU A 163 0.16 -2.72 -5.28
CA GLU A 163 -0.96 -2.33 -4.42
C GLU A 163 -2.30 -2.83 -4.97
N GLU A 164 -2.55 -2.66 -6.27
CA GLU A 164 -3.78 -3.11 -6.90
C GLU A 164 -3.91 -4.64 -6.88
N ASN A 165 -2.79 -5.35 -7.08
CA ASN A 165 -2.78 -6.81 -6.95
C ASN A 165 -3.19 -7.24 -5.53
N ILE A 166 -2.63 -6.61 -4.49
CA ILE A 166 -3.00 -6.92 -3.10
C ILE A 166 -4.49 -6.65 -2.84
N LYS A 167 -5.04 -5.54 -3.36
CA LYS A 167 -6.47 -5.21 -3.18
C LYS A 167 -7.38 -6.33 -3.68
N MET A 168 -7.04 -6.99 -4.79
CA MET A 168 -7.85 -8.09 -5.32
C MET A 168 -8.03 -9.23 -4.31
N TYR A 169 -6.95 -9.66 -3.64
CA TYR A 169 -7.02 -10.71 -2.61
C TYR A 169 -7.92 -10.32 -1.43
N TYR A 170 -7.79 -9.09 -0.94
CA TYR A 170 -8.66 -8.60 0.13
C TYR A 170 -10.13 -8.51 -0.31
N ILE A 171 -10.40 -8.02 -1.52
CA ILE A 171 -11.75 -7.94 -2.08
C ILE A 171 -12.36 -9.33 -2.20
N GLU A 172 -11.63 -10.31 -2.74
CA GLU A 172 -12.11 -11.69 -2.87
C GLU A 172 -12.38 -12.33 -1.51
N LYS A 173 -11.49 -12.17 -0.53
CA LYS A 173 -11.71 -12.71 0.81
C LYS A 173 -12.90 -12.08 1.50
N ILE A 174 -13.12 -10.78 1.35
CA ILE A 174 -14.31 -10.11 1.89
C ILE A 174 -15.57 -10.63 1.19
N LYS A 175 -15.58 -10.75 -0.15
CA LYS A 175 -16.71 -11.33 -0.90
C LYS A 175 -17.06 -12.74 -0.41
N ASN A 176 -16.06 -13.58 -0.18
CA ASN A 176 -16.28 -14.96 0.28
C ASN A 176 -16.83 -15.06 1.70
N LYS A 177 -16.68 -14.01 2.53
CA LYS A 177 -17.25 -13.92 3.88
C LYS A 177 -18.67 -13.33 3.92
N ILE A 178 -19.12 -12.71 2.83
CA ILE A 178 -20.37 -11.95 2.79
C ILE A 178 -21.43 -12.72 2.02
N ASP A 179 -22.58 -12.90 2.65
CA ASP A 179 -23.81 -13.31 2.02
C ASP A 179 -24.50 -12.06 1.42
N PRO A 180 -24.72 -11.99 0.10
CA PRO A 180 -25.29 -10.81 -0.56
C PRO A 180 -26.64 -10.38 0.01
N ASP A 181 -27.40 -11.31 0.61
CA ASP A 181 -28.75 -11.06 1.11
C ASP A 181 -28.83 -10.69 2.58
N LYS A 182 -27.74 -10.87 3.33
CA LYS A 182 -27.69 -10.54 4.76
C LYS A 182 -27.22 -9.12 5.03
N TYR A 183 -27.52 -8.64 6.23
CA TYR A 183 -27.04 -7.36 6.72
C TYR A 183 -25.82 -7.52 7.61
N TYR A 184 -24.91 -6.58 7.48
CA TYR A 184 -23.68 -6.49 8.27
C TYR A 184 -23.53 -5.09 8.83
N THR A 185 -22.87 -5.00 9.97
CA THR A 185 -22.42 -3.73 10.52
C THR A 185 -21.00 -3.50 10.08
N ILE A 186 -20.74 -2.38 9.41
CA ILE A 186 -19.40 -1.99 8.98
C ILE A 186 -18.98 -0.64 9.57
N PRO A 187 -17.69 -0.48 9.95
CA PRO A 187 -17.16 0.79 10.41
C PRO A 187 -16.94 1.74 9.22
N ILE A 188 -17.60 2.89 9.24
CA ILE A 188 -17.40 3.97 8.27
C ILE A 188 -17.18 5.27 9.04
N PHE A 189 -16.01 5.90 8.88
CA PHE A 189 -15.63 7.13 9.58
C PHE A 189 -15.85 7.04 11.09
N LYS A 190 -15.42 5.93 11.71
CA LYS A 190 -15.59 5.62 13.15
C LYS A 190 -17.05 5.46 13.62
N LYS A 191 -18.02 5.36 12.71
CA LYS A 191 -19.41 5.05 13.01
C LYS A 191 -19.80 3.69 12.43
N LYS A 192 -20.48 2.87 13.22
CA LYS A 192 -21.06 1.60 12.74
C LYS A 192 -22.26 1.89 11.84
N ARG A 193 -22.26 1.34 10.63
CA ARG A 193 -23.35 1.47 9.67
C ARG A 193 -23.85 0.11 9.20
N LEU A 194 -25.16 -0.04 9.17
CA LEU A 194 -25.85 -1.21 8.65
C LEU A 194 -25.88 -1.17 7.11
N MET A 195 -25.37 -2.22 6.48
CA MET A 195 -25.39 -2.39 5.02
C MET A 195 -25.77 -3.81 4.63
N LYS A 196 -26.46 -3.93 3.49
CA LYS A 196 -26.73 -5.23 2.88
C LYS A 196 -25.45 -5.76 2.23
N GLY A 197 -25.24 -7.07 2.21
CA GLY A 197 -24.04 -7.70 1.65
C GLY A 197 -23.73 -7.26 0.22
N ILE A 198 -24.75 -7.17 -0.63
CA ILE A 198 -24.59 -6.66 -2.01
C ILE A 198 -24.06 -5.22 -2.07
N ASP A 199 -24.48 -4.35 -1.15
CA ASP A 199 -24.01 -2.97 -1.08
C ASP A 199 -22.54 -2.93 -0.64
N ILE A 200 -22.15 -3.82 0.29
CA ILE A 200 -20.76 -3.93 0.76
C ILE A 200 -19.85 -4.39 -0.37
N ILE A 201 -20.27 -5.39 -1.16
CA ILE A 201 -19.50 -5.89 -2.32
C ILE A 201 -19.23 -4.76 -3.33
N ASN A 202 -20.18 -3.83 -3.51
CA ASN A 202 -20.00 -2.67 -4.38
C ASN A 202 -19.17 -1.56 -3.73
N TYR A 203 -19.28 -1.40 -2.42
CA TYR A 203 -18.53 -0.41 -1.64
C TYR A 203 -17.04 -0.74 -1.60
N ILE A 204 -16.66 -1.99 -1.31
CA ILE A 204 -15.25 -2.40 -1.17
C ILE A 204 -14.40 -2.19 -2.42
N LYS A 205 -15.01 -2.18 -3.61
CA LYS A 205 -14.31 -1.92 -4.88
C LYS A 205 -13.72 -0.50 -4.97
N LYS A 206 -14.22 0.43 -4.15
CA LYS A 206 -13.83 1.85 -4.18
C LYS A 206 -12.84 2.19 -3.06
N LEU A 207 -12.44 1.22 -2.26
CA LEU A 207 -11.67 1.44 -1.04
C LEU A 207 -10.18 1.32 -1.28
N SER A 208 -9.42 2.07 -0.49
CA SER A 208 -7.97 1.90 -0.36
C SER A 208 -7.64 0.56 0.32
N LEU A 209 -6.39 0.11 0.14
CA LEU A 209 -5.90 -1.12 0.77
C LEU A 209 -6.02 -1.07 2.31
N THR A 210 -5.76 0.10 2.91
CA THR A 210 -5.87 0.31 4.36
C THR A 210 -7.31 0.14 4.84
N GLU A 211 -8.28 0.69 4.11
CA GLU A 211 -9.70 0.55 4.44
C GLU A 211 -10.18 -0.89 4.31
N LEU A 212 -9.74 -1.61 3.26
CA LEU A 212 -10.03 -3.04 3.09
C LEU A 212 -9.50 -3.88 4.25
N LYS A 213 -8.28 -3.61 4.70
CA LYS A 213 -7.65 -4.27 5.87
C LYS A 213 -8.41 -4.03 7.18
N ASN A 214 -9.11 -2.90 7.31
CA ASN A 214 -9.93 -2.61 8.47
C ASN A 214 -11.31 -3.29 8.38
N ILE A 215 -11.98 -3.19 7.23
CA ILE A 215 -13.30 -3.82 7.02
C ILE A 215 -13.24 -5.31 7.28
N ILE A 216 -12.22 -6.01 6.77
CA ILE A 216 -12.14 -7.46 6.91
C ILE A 216 -12.03 -7.93 8.38
N LYS A 217 -11.54 -7.07 9.27
CA LYS A 217 -11.39 -7.36 10.71
C LYS A 217 -12.67 -7.06 11.50
N GLU A 218 -13.41 -6.03 11.10
CA GLU A 218 -14.56 -5.51 11.84
C GLU A 218 -15.91 -5.90 11.20
N LEU A 219 -15.89 -6.75 10.17
CA LEU A 219 -17.10 -7.23 9.50
C LEU A 219 -17.88 -8.17 10.43
N GLU A 220 -18.95 -7.65 11.03
CA GLU A 220 -19.83 -8.40 11.93
C GLU A 220 -21.17 -8.70 11.24
N PRO A 221 -21.57 -9.97 11.08
CA PRO A 221 -22.91 -10.31 10.62
C PRO A 221 -23.93 -9.88 11.67
N VAL A 222 -25.04 -9.28 11.23
CA VAL A 222 -26.11 -8.88 12.14
C VAL A 222 -27.08 -10.04 12.32
N SER A 223 -27.17 -10.55 13.55
CA SER A 223 -28.30 -11.40 13.94
C SER A 223 -29.55 -10.54 14.02
N SER A 224 -30.56 -10.83 13.21
CA SER A 224 -31.77 -10.02 13.11
C SER A 224 -32.91 -10.64 13.93
N ASN A 225 -33.36 -9.91 14.95
CA ASN A 225 -34.66 -10.15 15.57
C ASN A 225 -35.69 -9.24 14.89
N LYS A 226 -36.81 -9.82 14.44
CA LYS A 226 -37.91 -9.03 13.88
C LYS A 226 -38.73 -8.44 15.02
N VAL A 227 -38.93 -7.13 15.00
CA VAL A 227 -39.74 -6.41 15.99
C VAL A 227 -40.84 -5.66 15.25
N ALA A 228 -42.09 -5.87 15.67
CA ALA A 228 -43.24 -5.10 15.19
C ALA A 228 -43.37 -3.83 16.04
N ILE A 229 -43.45 -2.67 15.38
CA ILE A 229 -43.62 -1.36 16.04
C ILE A 229 -44.89 -0.73 15.50
N VAL A 230 -45.82 -0.40 16.41
CA VAL A 230 -47.03 0.35 16.08
C VAL A 230 -46.72 1.84 16.25
N VAL A 231 -46.88 2.60 15.18
CA VAL A 231 -46.67 4.05 15.17
C VAL A 231 -48.01 4.74 14.91
N PRO A 232 -48.45 5.67 15.78
CA PRO A 232 -49.68 6.44 15.53
C PRO A 232 -49.60 7.23 14.22
N ALA A 233 -50.73 7.34 13.51
CA ALA A 233 -50.80 8.11 12.26
C ALA A 233 -50.32 9.56 12.43
N SER A 234 -50.58 10.18 13.59
CA SER A 234 -50.12 11.53 13.92
C SER A 234 -48.60 11.69 14.00
N GLN A 235 -47.86 10.59 14.21
CA GLN A 235 -46.40 10.57 14.26
C GLN A 235 -45.78 9.99 12.98
N CYS A 236 -46.60 9.52 12.05
CA CYS A 236 -46.16 8.89 10.82
C CYS A 236 -46.45 9.84 9.65
N GLY A 237 -45.42 10.51 9.13
CA GLY A 237 -45.58 11.37 7.95
C GLY A 237 -45.89 10.53 6.70
N LYS A 238 -45.10 9.49 6.45
CA LYS A 238 -45.28 8.53 5.35
C LYS A 238 -44.96 7.13 5.85
N VAL A 239 -45.72 6.15 5.38
CA VAL A 239 -45.44 4.73 5.65
C VAL A 239 -44.08 4.38 5.03
N PRO A 240 -43.12 3.86 5.81
CA PRO A 240 -41.79 3.60 5.29
C PRO A 240 -41.82 2.38 4.36
N LEU A 241 -41.05 2.43 3.28
CA LEU A 241 -40.98 1.35 2.30
C LEU A 241 -40.09 0.21 2.80
N LYS A 242 -40.34 -1.01 2.32
CA LYS A 242 -39.43 -2.14 2.53
C LYS A 242 -37.99 -1.78 2.14
N GLY A 243 -37.03 -2.13 2.98
CA GLY A 243 -35.61 -1.81 2.80
C GLY A 243 -35.22 -0.42 3.31
N SER A 244 -36.17 0.43 3.72
CA SER A 244 -35.87 1.73 4.32
C SER A 244 -35.12 1.53 5.63
N LYS A 245 -34.05 2.33 5.83
CA LYS A 245 -33.27 2.33 7.07
C LYS A 245 -33.93 3.25 8.08
N VAL A 246 -34.03 2.80 9.32
CA VAL A 246 -34.61 3.55 10.43
C VAL A 246 -33.68 3.54 11.63
N GLU A 247 -33.76 4.57 12.45
CA GLU A 247 -33.03 4.69 13.70
C GLU A 247 -34.04 4.70 14.84
N ILE A 248 -33.86 3.78 15.80
CA ILE A 248 -34.73 3.61 16.94
C ILE A 248 -34.03 4.20 18.16
N TYR A 249 -34.62 5.27 18.70
CA TYR A 249 -34.06 6.02 19.81
C TYR A 249 -34.67 5.57 21.14
N ASN A 250 -33.84 5.45 22.18
CA ASN A 250 -34.31 5.22 23.53
C ASN A 250 -34.82 6.53 24.15
N LYS A 251 -36.15 6.66 24.28
CA LYS A 251 -36.77 7.87 24.86
C LYS A 251 -36.29 8.16 26.29
N LYS A 252 -35.86 7.15 27.06
CA LYS A 252 -35.39 7.31 28.44
C LYS A 252 -33.92 7.75 28.53
N ASN A 253 -33.12 7.50 27.49
CA ASN A 253 -31.71 7.83 27.46
C ASN A 253 -31.32 8.33 26.07
N THR A 254 -31.42 9.65 25.88
CA THR A 254 -31.13 10.30 24.60
C THR A 254 -29.64 10.32 24.24
N SER A 255 -28.76 9.93 25.17
CA SER A 255 -27.31 9.85 24.96
C SER A 255 -26.86 8.47 24.45
N GLU A 256 -27.76 7.48 24.42
CA GLU A 256 -27.48 6.15 23.88
C GLU A 256 -27.47 6.18 22.35
N GLU A 257 -26.55 5.44 21.71
CA GLU A 257 -26.54 5.34 20.25
C GLU A 257 -27.83 4.69 19.74
N PRO A 258 -28.48 5.26 18.71
CA PRO A 258 -29.73 4.71 18.19
C PRO A 258 -29.50 3.34 17.55
N ILE A 259 -30.46 2.44 17.76
CA ILE A 259 -30.43 1.11 17.15
C ILE A 259 -30.85 1.25 15.68
N GLN A 260 -30.00 0.78 14.77
CA GLN A 260 -30.31 0.79 13.34
C GLN A 260 -31.20 -0.41 12.98
N GLY A 261 -32.29 -0.13 12.28
CA GLY A 261 -33.24 -1.12 11.78
C GLY A 261 -33.45 -0.99 10.28
N VAL A 262 -34.00 -2.06 9.68
CA VAL A 262 -34.46 -2.06 8.29
C VAL A 262 -35.91 -2.50 8.29
N ILE A 263 -36.74 -1.75 7.58
CA ILE A 263 -38.15 -2.09 7.42
C ILE A 263 -38.27 -3.34 6.54
N ASP A 264 -38.73 -4.44 7.12
CA ASP A 264 -39.06 -5.66 6.37
C ASP A 264 -40.43 -5.51 5.69
N PHE A 265 -41.44 -5.10 6.45
CA PHE A 265 -42.79 -4.82 5.97
C PHE A 265 -43.40 -3.66 6.74
N SER A 266 -44.34 -2.96 6.11
CA SER A 266 -45.13 -1.89 6.71
C SER A 266 -46.59 -2.04 6.30
N TYR A 267 -47.49 -1.83 7.26
CA TYR A 267 -48.93 -2.01 7.08
C TYR A 267 -49.65 -0.81 7.68
N LEU A 268 -50.77 -0.41 7.06
CA LEU A 268 -51.68 0.57 7.63
C LEU A 268 -52.79 -0.18 8.37
N ILE A 269 -52.91 0.08 9.68
CA ILE A 269 -54.06 -0.37 10.46
C ILE A 269 -55.14 0.68 10.30
N VAL A 270 -56.23 0.34 9.60
CA VAL A 270 -57.36 1.25 9.38
C VAL A 270 -58.50 0.82 10.29
N GLU A 271 -59.08 1.77 11.02
CA GLU A 271 -60.33 1.54 11.74
C GLU A 271 -61.50 1.37 10.74
N ASN A 272 -62.59 0.73 11.16
CA ASN A 272 -63.72 0.38 10.28
C ASN A 272 -64.14 1.57 9.38
N ILE A 273 -64.02 1.40 8.06
CA ILE A 273 -64.55 2.36 7.10
C ILE A 273 -65.99 1.94 6.79
N ASP A 274 -66.93 2.84 7.09
CA ASP A 274 -68.32 2.75 6.66
C ASP A 274 -68.58 3.81 5.58
N TYR A 275 -69.09 3.40 4.43
CA TYR A 275 -69.46 4.30 3.32
C TYR A 275 -70.95 4.14 3.00
N LYS A 276 -71.65 5.27 2.90
CA LYS A 276 -73.06 5.33 2.52
C LYS A 276 -73.28 6.44 1.50
N GLU A 277 -73.85 6.07 0.36
CA GLU A 277 -74.34 7.01 -0.66
C GLU A 277 -75.81 6.74 -0.95
N VAL A 278 -76.57 7.82 -1.16
CA VAL A 278 -77.99 7.79 -1.52
C VAL A 278 -78.18 8.59 -2.79
N THR A 279 -78.63 7.94 -3.85
CA THR A 279 -78.97 8.60 -5.11
C THR A 279 -80.47 8.50 -5.35
N ASN A 280 -81.10 9.65 -5.59
CA ASN A 280 -82.51 9.76 -5.91
C ASN A 280 -82.64 10.15 -7.37
N ILE A 281 -83.33 9.33 -8.16
CA ILE A 281 -83.66 9.63 -9.54
C ILE A 281 -85.18 9.72 -9.63
N SER A 282 -85.68 10.87 -10.05
CA SER A 282 -87.09 11.08 -10.36
C SER A 282 -87.29 11.10 -11.87
N HIS A 283 -88.20 10.26 -12.36
CA HIS A 283 -88.67 10.29 -13.74
C HIS A 283 -90.10 10.80 -13.76
N ILE A 284 -90.35 11.83 -14.56
CA ILE A 284 -91.67 12.38 -14.78
C ILE A 284 -92.10 11.93 -16.17
N LEU A 285 -93.18 11.14 -16.24
CA LEU A 285 -93.83 10.75 -17.49
C LEU A 285 -95.12 11.55 -17.61
N GLN A 286 -95.33 12.20 -18.75
CA GLN A 286 -96.49 13.03 -19.02
C GLN A 286 -97.13 12.58 -20.34
N GLU A 287 -98.35 12.04 -20.26
CA GLU A 287 -99.16 11.67 -21.42
C GLU A 287 -100.59 12.22 -21.22
N ASP A 288 -101.12 12.88 -22.26
CA ASP A 288 -102.50 13.39 -22.36
C ASP A 288 -103.10 13.93 -21.05
N SER A 289 -102.40 14.92 -20.46
CA SER A 289 -102.73 15.66 -19.23
C SER A 289 -102.55 14.96 -17.88
N ASP A 290 -102.22 13.67 -17.88
CA ASP A 290 -101.84 12.95 -16.65
C ASP A 290 -100.32 12.97 -16.44
N ILE A 291 -99.91 13.33 -15.22
CA ILE A 291 -98.51 13.33 -14.80
C ILE A 291 -98.29 12.15 -13.86
N SER A 292 -97.42 11.23 -14.24
CA SER A 292 -96.96 10.13 -13.40
C SER A 292 -95.52 10.37 -12.98
N ILE A 293 -95.27 10.42 -11.67
CA ILE A 293 -93.91 10.58 -11.11
C ILE A 293 -93.45 9.23 -10.57
N LEU A 294 -92.35 8.72 -11.14
CA LEU A 294 -91.67 7.53 -10.65
C LEU A 294 -90.37 7.94 -9.96
N ASN A 295 -90.34 7.80 -8.63
CA ASN A 295 -89.13 8.04 -7.83
C ASN A 295 -88.43 6.73 -7.56
N THR A 296 -87.17 6.61 -7.96
CA THR A 296 -86.32 5.48 -7.63
C THR A 296 -85.19 5.99 -6.74
N THR A 297 -85.14 5.49 -5.51
CA THR A 297 -84.00 5.70 -4.61
C THR A 297 -83.12 4.47 -4.64
N SER A 298 -81.85 4.66 -4.94
CA SER A 298 -80.85 3.61 -4.81
C SER A 298 -79.93 3.89 -3.62
N TYR A 299 -79.62 2.84 -2.87
CA TYR A 299 -78.77 2.90 -1.69
C TYR A 299 -77.53 2.05 -1.94
N ILE A 300 -76.35 2.66 -1.82
CA ILE A 300 -75.09 1.92 -1.77
C ILE A 300 -74.56 2.07 -0.35
N ASN A 301 -74.52 0.96 0.37
CA ASN A 301 -73.94 0.88 1.70
C ASN A 301 -72.91 -0.24 1.70
N TYR A 302 -71.66 0.08 2.01
CA TYR A 302 -70.64 -0.94 2.26
C TYR A 302 -69.84 -0.59 3.51
N SER A 303 -69.53 -1.65 4.25
CA SER A 303 -68.76 -1.59 5.48
C SER A 303 -67.57 -2.52 5.33
N LEU A 304 -66.36 -2.04 5.61
CA LEU A 304 -65.16 -2.88 5.65
C LEU A 304 -65.00 -3.62 7.00
N LYS A 305 -66.08 -3.67 7.80
CA LYS A 305 -66.12 -4.30 9.12
C LYS A 305 -65.93 -5.81 9.01
N GLY A 306 -64.92 -6.34 9.69
CA GLY A 306 -64.63 -7.78 9.73
C GLY A 306 -63.83 -8.32 8.55
N ILE A 307 -63.35 -7.47 7.63
CA ILE A 307 -62.34 -7.90 6.66
C ILE A 307 -61.00 -7.97 7.40
N PRO A 308 -60.34 -9.14 7.51
CA PRO A 308 -59.00 -9.21 8.07
C PRO A 308 -58.11 -8.30 7.20
N ALA A 309 -57.59 -7.25 7.82
CA ALA A 309 -56.83 -6.19 7.15
C ALA A 309 -55.53 -6.73 6.55
N VAL A 310 -55.60 -7.35 5.37
CA VAL A 310 -54.48 -7.59 4.47
C VAL A 310 -54.97 -7.41 3.03
N LEU A 311 -55.29 -6.16 2.66
CA LEU A 311 -55.27 -5.77 1.26
C LEU A 311 -53.79 -5.62 0.87
N TYR A 312 -53.21 -6.68 0.30
CA TYR A 312 -51.94 -6.56 -0.43
C TYR A 312 -52.14 -5.59 -1.60
N ALA A 313 -51.84 -4.32 -1.39
CA ALA A 313 -51.71 -3.33 -2.46
C ALA A 313 -50.24 -2.91 -2.56
N THR A 314 -49.49 -3.64 -3.38
CA THR A 314 -48.22 -3.14 -3.91
C THR A 314 -48.54 -2.21 -5.07
N ALA A 315 -48.41 -0.88 -4.90
CA ALA A 315 -48.25 0.05 -6.01
C ALA A 315 -47.65 1.39 -5.55
N ALA A 316 -46.68 1.85 -6.32
CA ALA A 316 -45.86 3.04 -6.10
C ALA A 316 -46.56 4.35 -6.50
N GLY A 317 -46.13 5.46 -5.89
CA GLY A 317 -46.41 6.82 -6.37
C GLY A 317 -47.38 7.62 -5.50
N LYS A 318 -47.31 8.96 -5.60
CA LYS A 318 -48.18 9.91 -4.87
C LYS A 318 -49.64 9.47 -5.03
N LEU A 319 -50.33 9.28 -3.90
CA LEU A 319 -51.76 8.99 -3.83
C LEU A 319 -52.55 10.15 -4.47
N ASP A 320 -52.97 9.97 -5.71
CA ASP A 320 -53.99 10.79 -6.35
C ASP A 320 -55.36 10.19 -5.98
N TYR A 321 -56.07 10.91 -5.10
CA TYR A 321 -57.36 10.48 -4.57
C TYR A 321 -58.40 10.27 -5.68
N TYR A 322 -58.33 11.04 -6.77
CA TYR A 322 -59.26 10.94 -7.88
C TYR A 322 -59.01 9.70 -8.75
N GLN A 323 -57.74 9.28 -8.93
CA GLN A 323 -57.41 8.04 -9.67
C GLN A 323 -57.81 6.77 -8.91
N ILE A 324 -57.78 6.80 -7.58
CA ILE A 324 -58.25 5.68 -6.73
C ILE A 324 -59.77 5.57 -6.85
N ILE A 325 -60.49 6.68 -6.77
CA ILE A 325 -61.94 6.70 -7.00
C ILE A 325 -62.29 6.20 -8.40
N GLU A 326 -61.53 6.58 -9.44
CA GLU A 326 -61.78 6.11 -10.81
C GLU A 326 -61.50 4.61 -11.02
N LYS A 327 -60.43 4.07 -10.40
CA LYS A 327 -60.08 2.64 -10.52
C LYS A 327 -60.90 1.72 -9.64
N PHE A 328 -61.27 2.16 -8.43
CA PHE A 328 -62.02 1.36 -7.47
C PHE A 328 -63.54 1.63 -7.51
N GLY A 329 -63.97 2.81 -7.95
CA GLY A 329 -65.39 3.12 -8.16
C GLY A 329 -66.05 2.21 -9.22
N LYS A 330 -65.27 1.70 -10.18
CA LYS A 330 -65.74 0.74 -11.20
C LYS A 330 -65.80 -0.72 -10.73
N TYR A 331 -65.32 -1.06 -9.53
CA TYR A 331 -65.45 -2.43 -9.02
C TYR A 331 -66.90 -2.80 -8.69
N GLY A 332 -67.77 -1.83 -8.42
CA GLY A 332 -69.22 -2.04 -8.29
C GLY A 332 -69.92 -2.40 -9.61
N GLU A 333 -69.36 -2.03 -10.77
CA GLU A 333 -69.96 -2.29 -12.09
C GLU A 333 -69.67 -3.71 -12.63
N LYS A 334 -68.70 -4.45 -12.06
CA LYS A 334 -68.29 -5.78 -12.59
C LYS A 334 -68.94 -7.00 -11.94
N PHE A 335 -69.86 -6.82 -11.00
CA PHE A 335 -70.57 -7.95 -10.36
C PHE A 335 -71.96 -8.28 -10.93
N ASN A 336 -72.36 -7.69 -12.07
CA ASN A 336 -73.57 -8.10 -12.79
C ASN A 336 -73.27 -8.49 -14.24
N LYS A 337 -72.78 -9.73 -14.41
CA LYS A 337 -73.20 -10.61 -15.50
C LYS A 337 -72.92 -12.06 -15.12
N ILE A 338 -73.89 -12.67 -14.45
CA ILE A 338 -74.15 -14.10 -14.58
C ILE A 338 -75.36 -14.20 -15.51
N THR A 339 -75.17 -14.96 -16.60
CA THR A 339 -76.03 -15.18 -17.79
C THR A 339 -76.16 -14.03 -18.78
#